data_AF-A0A094YK90-F1
#
_entry.id   AF-A0A094YK90-F1
#
_cell.length_a   1.000
_cell.length_b   1.000
_cell.length_c   1.000
_cell.angle_alpha   90.00
_cell.angle_beta   90.00
_cell.angle_gamma   90.00
#
_symmetry.space_group_name_H-M   'P 1'
#
loop_
_entity.id
_entity.type
_entity.pdbx_description
1 polymer ?
#
loop_
_entity_poly.entity_id
_entity_poly.type
_entity_poly.pdbx_seq_one_letter_code
_entity_poly.pdbx_strand_id
1 'polypeptide(L)'
;MALDLDAGQIMAEKERAQWSYQGEKGYMPLVGHVRELSGMLVHEEFREGNVSPGTSHVPFVADCLRRLPKGRRVARLRADSASYQAVVINAYQEKCIRFVIGADLDAAVRAAIQRIPDIA
;
A
#
# COMPACT_ATOMS: atom_id res chain seq x y z
N MET A 1 -7.83 -11.22 9.29
CA MET A 1 -8.44 -9.99 8.75
C MET A 1 -7.66 -9.53 7.52
N ALA A 2 -8.18 -8.56 6.78
CA ALA A 2 -7.52 -7.89 5.67
C ALA A 2 -7.04 -6.49 6.11
N LEU A 3 -5.78 -6.18 5.81
CA LEU A 3 -5.23 -4.83 5.92
C LEU A 3 -5.26 -4.20 4.53
N ASP A 4 -5.89 -3.05 4.42
CA ASP A 4 -5.94 -2.24 3.20
C ASP A 4 -4.97 -1.06 3.36
N LEU A 5 -4.08 -0.88 2.39
CA LEU A 5 -3.13 0.23 2.33
C LEU A 5 -3.54 1.19 1.22
N ASP A 6 -3.70 2.46 1.56
CA ASP A 6 -4.01 3.51 0.58
C ASP A 6 -3.15 4.74 0.82
N ALA A 7 -2.55 5.26 -0.25
CA ALA A 7 -1.97 6.59 -0.27
C ALA A 7 -3.03 7.58 -0.76
N GLY A 8 -3.31 8.61 0.05
CA GLY A 8 -4.27 9.65 -0.28
C GLY A 8 -3.56 10.98 -0.55
N GLN A 9 -4.00 11.73 -1.55
CA GLN A 9 -3.49 13.08 -1.78
C GLN A 9 -4.40 14.13 -1.14
N ILE A 10 -3.80 15.05 -0.40
CA ILE A 10 -4.48 16.23 0.16
C ILE A 10 -3.86 17.45 -0.51
N MET A 11 -4.62 18.12 -1.37
CA MET A 11 -4.20 19.39 -1.96
C MET A 11 -4.26 20.49 -0.89
N ALA A 12 -3.19 21.29 -0.81
CA ALA A 12 -3.09 22.37 0.16
C ALA A 12 -2.21 23.51 -0.35
N GLU A 13 -2.73 24.73 -0.27
CA GLU A 13 -2.01 25.96 -0.63
C GLU A 13 -1.17 26.53 0.53
N LYS A 14 -0.75 25.67 1.47
CA LYS A 14 0.09 26.09 2.59
C LYS A 14 1.48 26.45 2.08
N GLU A 15 2.09 27.49 2.65
CA GLU A 15 3.44 27.94 2.30
C GLU A 15 4.43 26.77 2.29
N ARG A 16 4.40 25.95 3.36
CA ARG A 16 5.33 24.84 3.60
C ARG A 16 5.00 23.53 2.87
N ALA A 17 3.81 23.40 2.28
CA ALA A 17 3.45 22.18 1.57
C ALA A 17 4.38 21.97 0.36
N GLN A 18 4.63 20.71 0.02
CA GLN A 18 5.56 20.36 -1.06
C GLN A 18 4.78 19.96 -2.33
N TRP A 19 5.41 20.16 -3.49
CA TRP A 19 4.84 19.78 -4.77
C TRP A 19 4.98 18.27 -5.00
N SER A 20 3.89 17.62 -5.39
CA SER A 20 3.88 16.21 -5.76
C SER A 20 4.38 16.00 -7.20
N TYR A 21 4.65 14.76 -7.55
CA TYR A 21 5.00 14.37 -8.92
C TYR A 21 3.88 14.63 -9.94
N GLN A 22 2.64 14.83 -9.47
CA GLN A 22 1.48 15.20 -10.29
C GLN A 22 1.38 16.71 -10.53
N GLY A 23 2.33 17.50 -10.00
CA GLY A 23 2.33 18.96 -10.16
C GLY A 23 1.39 19.69 -9.21
N GLU A 24 0.95 19.02 -8.14
CA GLU A 24 0.00 19.56 -7.16
C GLU A 24 0.67 19.81 -5.81
N LYS A 25 0.38 20.93 -5.15
CA LYS A 25 0.96 21.27 -3.85
C LYS A 25 0.13 20.66 -2.71
N GLY A 26 0.77 19.94 -1.79
CA GLY A 26 0.03 19.30 -0.71
C GLY A 26 0.78 18.25 0.10
N TYR A 27 0.03 17.23 0.51
CA TYR A 27 0.47 16.11 1.35
C TYR A 27 0.05 14.77 0.72
N MET A 28 0.76 13.71 1.06
CA MET A 28 0.53 12.35 0.55
C MET A 28 0.43 11.32 1.69
N PRO A 29 -0.51 11.47 2.65
CA PRO A 29 -0.63 10.51 3.74
C PRO A 29 -0.78 9.06 3.26
N LEU A 30 -0.12 8.15 3.96
CA LEU A 30 -0.34 6.72 3.83
C LEU A 30 -1.21 6.23 5.00
N VAL A 31 -2.27 5.50 4.70
CA VAL A 31 -3.19 4.98 5.71
C VAL A 31 -3.30 3.46 5.62
N GLY A 32 -3.40 2.82 6.78
CA GLY A 32 -3.65 1.39 6.93
C GLY A 32 -4.95 1.18 7.68
N HIS A 33 -5.93 0.53 7.05
CA HIS A 33 -7.24 0.30 7.65
C HIS A 33 -7.66 -1.17 7.56
N VAL A 34 -8.56 -1.60 8.45
CA VAL A 34 -9.04 -2.99 8.51
C VAL A 34 -10.54 -3.03 8.38
N ARG A 35 -11.03 -3.56 7.25
CA ARG A 35 -12.46 -3.67 6.94
C ARG A 35 -13.24 -4.46 8.00
N GLU A 36 -12.71 -5.59 8.49
CA GLU A 36 -13.41 -6.43 9.46
C GLU A 36 -13.57 -5.80 10.85
N LEU A 37 -12.95 -4.64 11.11
CA LEU A 37 -13.13 -3.84 12.31
C LEU A 37 -13.88 -2.55 11.98
N SER A 38 -14.95 -2.64 11.20
CA SER A 38 -15.78 -1.49 10.78
C SER A 38 -14.97 -0.39 10.08
N GLY A 39 -13.94 -0.76 9.31
CA GLY A 39 -13.07 0.20 8.62
C GLY A 39 -12.12 0.95 9.56
N MET A 40 -11.83 0.41 10.75
CA MET A 40 -10.92 1.04 11.71
C MET A 40 -9.57 1.38 11.07
N LEU A 41 -9.17 2.65 11.19
CA LEU A 41 -7.82 3.12 10.91
C LEU A 41 -6.88 2.53 11.96
N VAL A 42 -5.91 1.73 11.52
CA VAL A 42 -4.93 1.10 12.40
C VAL A 42 -3.68 1.96 12.55
N HIS A 43 -3.30 2.62 11.46
CA HIS A 43 -2.15 3.52 11.42
C HIS A 43 -2.20 4.46 10.21
N GLU A 44 -1.43 5.52 10.31
CA GLU A 44 -1.31 6.67 9.44
C GLU A 44 0.11 7.22 9.50
N GLU A 45 0.66 7.58 8.35
CA GLU A 45 1.85 8.42 8.24
C GLU A 45 1.47 9.68 7.46
N PHE A 46 1.58 10.84 8.10
CA PHE A 46 1.32 12.12 7.42
C PHE A 46 2.56 12.54 6.65
N ARG A 47 2.59 12.27 5.34
CA ARG A 47 3.75 12.50 4.48
C ARG A 47 3.60 13.78 3.67
N GLU A 48 4.72 14.43 3.40
CA GLU A 48 4.78 15.58 2.49
C GLU A 48 4.40 15.19 1.05
N GLY A 49 3.88 16.14 0.27
CA GLY A 49 3.36 15.88 -1.08
C GLY A 49 4.41 15.37 -2.06
N ASN A 50 5.68 15.64 -1.83
CA ASN A 50 6.80 15.17 -2.66
C ASN A 50 7.28 13.76 -2.30
N VAL A 51 6.73 13.13 -1.25
CA VAL A 51 7.05 11.73 -0.91
C VAL A 51 6.33 10.81 -1.87
N SER A 52 7.06 9.88 -2.50
CA SER A 52 6.47 8.91 -3.41
C SER A 52 5.44 8.05 -2.65
N PRO A 53 4.26 7.77 -3.25
CA PRO A 53 3.28 6.87 -2.67
C PRO A 53 3.88 5.50 -2.29
N GLY A 54 4.83 5.00 -3.08
CA GLY A 54 5.49 3.71 -2.86
C GLY A 54 6.55 3.69 -1.75
N THR A 55 6.70 4.77 -0.98
CA THR A 55 7.78 4.88 0.01
C THR A 55 7.46 4.04 1.26
N SER A 56 8.44 3.27 1.75
CA SER A 56 8.44 2.69 3.10
C SER A 56 7.25 1.78 3.48
N HIS A 57 6.72 0.98 2.56
CA HIS A 57 5.58 0.09 2.88
C HIS A 57 5.88 -1.05 3.86
N VAL A 58 7.08 -1.63 3.81
CA VAL A 58 7.47 -2.73 4.73
C VAL A 58 7.42 -2.28 6.21
N PRO A 59 8.11 -1.20 6.61
CA PRO A 59 8.00 -0.71 7.98
C PRO A 59 6.58 -0.25 8.33
N PHE A 60 5.88 0.43 7.41
CA PHE A 60 4.49 0.85 7.64
C PHE A 60 3.55 -0.32 7.96
N VAL A 61 3.65 -1.43 7.24
CA VAL A 61 2.86 -2.63 7.52
C VAL A 61 3.26 -3.26 8.83
N ALA A 62 4.56 -3.38 9.14
CA ALA A 62 4.99 -3.87 10.43
C ALA A 62 4.39 -3.04 11.58
N ASP A 63 4.29 -1.73 11.38
CA ASP A 63 3.70 -0.77 12.28
C ASP A 63 2.19 -0.94 12.44
N CYS A 64 1.46 -1.19 11.35
CA CYS A 64 0.05 -1.55 11.40
C CYS A 64 -0.16 -2.84 12.21
N LEU A 65 0.63 -3.88 11.95
CA LEU A 65 0.50 -5.17 12.62
C LEU A 65 0.72 -5.09 14.14
N ARG A 66 1.63 -4.22 14.59
CA ARG A 66 1.89 -3.99 16.03
C ARG A 66 0.77 -3.23 16.75
N ARG A 67 0.03 -2.38 16.03
CA ARG A 67 -1.06 -1.56 16.59
C ARG A 67 -2.41 -2.27 16.62
N LEU A 68 -2.50 -3.50 16.08
CA LEU A 68 -3.74 -4.26 16.11
C LEU A 68 -4.21 -4.55 17.54
N PRO A 69 -5.53 -4.56 17.80
CA PRO A 69 -6.09 -4.98 19.07
C PRO A 69 -5.63 -6.38 19.48
N LYS A 70 -5.51 -6.63 20.79
CA LYS A 70 -5.09 -7.93 21.32
C LYS A 70 -5.94 -9.06 20.74
N GLY A 71 -5.30 -10.18 20.42
CA GLY A 71 -5.93 -11.35 19.80
C GLY A 71 -6.29 -11.21 18.32
N ARG A 72 -6.10 -10.04 17.69
CA ARG A 72 -6.39 -9.83 16.27
C ARG A 72 -5.15 -10.01 15.41
N ARG A 73 -5.33 -10.60 14.22
CA ARG A 73 -4.25 -10.84 13.25
C ARG A 73 -4.72 -10.54 11.83
N VAL A 74 -3.81 -10.01 11.05
CA VAL A 74 -3.96 -9.82 9.61
C VAL A 74 -3.32 -11.01 8.91
N ALA A 75 -4.06 -11.59 7.97
CA ALA A 75 -3.58 -12.72 7.15
C ALA A 75 -3.70 -12.41 5.65
N ARG A 76 -4.27 -11.24 5.33
CA ARG A 76 -4.54 -10.77 3.97
C ARG A 76 -4.15 -9.31 3.88
N LEU A 77 -3.60 -8.89 2.76
CA LEU A 77 -3.26 -7.51 2.47
C LEU A 77 -3.79 -7.12 1.09
N ARG A 78 -4.28 -5.90 0.96
CA ARG A 78 -4.62 -5.31 -0.34
C ARG A 78 -3.97 -3.94 -0.45
N ALA A 79 -3.37 -3.68 -1.62
CA ALA A 79 -2.75 -2.40 -1.94
C ALA A 79 -2.76 -2.18 -3.46
N ASP A 80 -2.55 -0.93 -3.87
CA ASP A 80 -2.43 -0.54 -5.28
C ASP A 80 -1.01 -0.80 -5.82
N SER A 81 -0.74 -0.32 -7.04
CA SER A 81 0.55 -0.49 -7.70
C SER A 81 1.72 0.28 -7.08
N ALA A 82 1.47 1.26 -6.20
CA ALA A 82 2.57 1.86 -5.43
C ALA A 82 3.26 0.83 -4.53
N SER A 83 2.56 -0.25 -4.17
CA SER A 83 3.09 -1.38 -3.40
C SER A 83 3.72 -2.48 -4.26
N TYR A 84 3.72 -2.37 -5.59
CA TYR A 84 4.28 -3.36 -6.51
C TYR A 84 5.82 -3.30 -6.54
N GLN A 85 6.45 -3.73 -5.44
CA GLN A 85 7.89 -3.71 -5.26
C GLN A 85 8.36 -5.06 -4.75
N ALA A 86 9.48 -5.57 -5.27
CA ALA A 86 10.02 -6.88 -4.88
C ALA A 86 10.26 -6.99 -3.37
N VAL A 87 10.79 -5.94 -2.73
CA VAL A 87 11.02 -5.91 -1.28
C VAL A 87 9.73 -6.05 -0.47
N VAL A 88 8.63 -5.47 -0.96
CA VAL A 88 7.31 -5.53 -0.34
C VAL A 88 6.72 -6.92 -0.49
N ILE A 89 6.74 -7.45 -1.71
CA ILE A 89 6.24 -8.80 -2.04
C ILE A 89 6.98 -9.86 -1.22
N ASN A 90 8.31 -9.82 -1.21
CA ASN A 90 9.14 -10.78 -0.48
C ASN A 90 8.83 -10.73 1.03
N ALA A 91 8.73 -9.52 1.61
CA ALA A 91 8.40 -9.36 3.03
C ALA A 91 7.03 -9.94 3.40
N TYR A 92 6.03 -9.86 2.51
CA TYR A 92 4.71 -10.44 2.76
C TYR A 92 4.72 -11.97 2.61
N GLN A 93 5.46 -12.51 1.64
CA GLN A 93 5.65 -13.95 1.49
C GLN A 93 6.35 -14.56 2.71
N GLU A 94 7.44 -13.95 3.17
CA GLU A 94 8.17 -14.38 4.38
C GLU A 94 7.28 -14.40 5.63
N LYS A 95 6.31 -13.48 5.72
CA LYS A 95 5.36 -13.39 6.84
C LYS A 95 4.10 -14.23 6.65
N CYS A 96 4.02 -15.03 5.58
CA CYS A 96 2.84 -15.82 5.21
C CYS A 96 1.55 -14.97 5.10
N ILE A 97 1.67 -13.70 4.71
CA ILE A 97 0.54 -12.81 4.45
C ILE A 97 0.13 -13.00 2.99
N ARG A 98 -1.11 -13.42 2.75
CA ARG A 98 -1.66 -13.43 1.39
C ARG A 98 -1.90 -11.99 0.94
N PHE A 99 -1.57 -11.65 -0.30
CA PHE A 99 -1.73 -10.28 -0.78
C PHE A 99 -2.40 -10.22 -2.14
N VAL A 100 -3.04 -9.08 -2.39
CA VAL A 100 -3.48 -8.63 -3.71
C VAL A 100 -2.88 -7.26 -3.91
N ILE A 101 -1.97 -7.13 -4.87
CA ILE A 101 -1.29 -5.89 -5.20
C ILE A 101 -1.53 -5.65 -6.69
N GLY A 102 -1.96 -4.45 -7.06
CA GLY A 102 -2.06 -4.07 -8.47
C GLY A 102 -0.66 -4.11 -9.10
N ALA A 103 -0.47 -4.88 -10.17
CA ALA A 103 0.81 -4.92 -10.88
C ALA A 103 0.81 -3.95 -12.06
N ASP A 104 1.97 -3.35 -12.34
CA ASP A 104 2.16 -2.63 -13.60
C ASP A 104 2.17 -3.63 -14.76
N LEU A 105 1.43 -3.33 -15.83
CA LEU A 105 1.39 -4.17 -17.04
C LEU A 105 2.61 -3.91 -17.93
N ASP A 106 3.80 -4.08 -17.37
CA ASP A 106 5.06 -4.01 -18.11
C ASP A 106 5.21 -5.16 -19.11
N ALA A 107 6.27 -5.11 -19.92
CA ALA A 107 6.52 -6.12 -20.94
C ALA A 107 6.67 -7.54 -20.34
N ALA A 108 7.28 -7.67 -19.16
CA ALA A 108 7.50 -8.95 -18.51
C ALA A 108 6.20 -9.54 -17.96
N VAL A 109 5.38 -8.71 -17.29
CA VAL A 109 4.06 -9.09 -16.77
C VAL A 109 3.14 -9.49 -17.92
N ARG A 110 3.11 -8.72 -19.02
CA ARG A 110 2.32 -9.08 -20.21
C ARG A 110 2.76 -10.40 -20.83
N ALA A 111 4.07 -10.62 -20.96
CA ALA A 111 4.60 -11.88 -21.46
C ALA A 111 4.26 -13.05 -20.52
N ALA A 112 4.25 -12.83 -19.20
CA ALA A 112 3.83 -13.84 -18.24
C ALA A 112 2.34 -14.17 -18.37
N ILE A 113 1.47 -13.16 -18.50
CA ILE A 113 0.03 -13.35 -18.73
C ILE A 113 -0.23 -14.18 -19.98
N GLN A 114 0.45 -13.88 -21.09
CA GLN A 114 0.32 -14.61 -22.36
C GLN A 114 0.73 -16.09 -22.28
N ARG A 115 1.50 -16.48 -21.27
CA ARG A 115 1.90 -17.89 -21.03
C ARG A 115 0.91 -18.65 -20.17
N ILE A 116 -0.06 -17.98 -19.56
CA ILE A 116 -1.11 -18.63 -18.80
C ILE A 116 -2.02 -19.32 -19.82
N PRO A 117 -2.21 -20.65 -19.76
CA PRO A 117 -3.08 -21.35 -20.68
C PRO A 117 -4.52 -20.90 -20.50
N ASP A 118 -5.27 -20.80 -21.59
CA ASP A 118 -6.71 -20.60 -21.54
C ASP A 118 -7.35 -21.74 -20.75
N ILE A 119 -8.24 -21.39 -19.82
CA ILE A 119 -9.03 -22.38 -19.11
C ILE A 119 -10.08 -22.91 -20.11
N ALA A 120 -9.91 -24.17 -20.52
CA ALA A 120 -10.89 -24.92 -21.31
C ALA A 120 -12.14 -25.25 -20.49
#